data_AF-A0A9P7H5R3-F1
#
_entry.id   AF-A0A9P7H5R3-F1
#
_cell.length_a   1.000
_cell.length_b   1.000
_cell.length_c   1.000
_cell.angle_alpha   90.00
_cell.angle_beta   90.00
_cell.angle_gamma   90.00
#
_symmetry.space_group_name_H-M   'P 1'
#
loop_
_entity.id
_entity.type
_entity.pdbx_description
1 polymer ?
#
loop_
_entity_poly.entity_id
_entity_poly.type
_entity_poly.pdbx_seq_one_letter_code
_entity_poly.pdbx_strand_id
1 'polypeptide(L)'
;MHQNHITDPNEPFPKPQALASATTIHKQGRFRISTRKLPISKAGAIDALTEKIGIPMPEMIFGDNIVGIEHVPSGWSLNFNTPDALDAVDKTDRHMLKVAYARDWESTREGTTQGIKEVVKPYDWSYSTTYTGSVDPSAKQFAPTDKQIPIELLKRRDPILFFDDVMLFESELDDNGISIFSVKVRVHEKRMLLLCRLFMRLDNVILRIRDTRVYVDFETDQVIREYSAQEETYENVKRKLLMSGRLPDDITIALRDPNVLAPLLPLVEHRAEALNPSA
;
A
#
# COMPACT_ATOMS: atom_id res chain seq x y z
N MET A 1 -13.57 3.34 -28.54
CA MET A 1 -12.94 2.26 -27.77
C MET A 1 -11.63 1.91 -28.46
N HIS A 2 -10.49 2.43 -28.00
CA HIS A 2 -9.19 1.98 -28.48
C HIS A 2 -8.74 0.87 -27.52
N GLN A 3 -8.79 -0.37 -28.00
CA GLN A 3 -8.11 -1.48 -27.34
C GLN A 3 -6.61 -1.20 -27.48
N ASN A 4 -5.92 -1.00 -26.36
CA ASN A 4 -4.46 -0.95 -26.32
C ASN A 4 -3.94 -2.36 -26.63
N HIS A 5 -3.73 -2.67 -27.91
CA HIS A 5 -2.99 -3.85 -28.33
C HIS A 5 -1.53 -3.72 -27.89
N ILE A 6 -0.93 -4.83 -27.42
CA ILE A 6 0.50 -4.92 -27.12
C ILE A 6 1.24 -4.93 -28.47
N THR A 7 1.90 -3.83 -28.82
CA THR A 7 2.62 -3.70 -30.10
C THR A 7 4.13 -3.88 -29.96
N ASP A 8 4.72 -3.69 -28.76
CA ASP A 8 6.15 -3.88 -28.49
C ASP A 8 6.41 -4.02 -26.97
N PRO A 9 7.25 -4.96 -26.49
CA PRO A 9 7.64 -5.04 -25.08
C PRO A 9 8.42 -3.80 -24.56
N ASN A 10 9.01 -3.02 -25.46
CA ASN A 10 9.72 -1.76 -25.23
C ASN A 10 8.92 -0.52 -25.66
N GLU A 11 7.58 -0.63 -25.78
CA GLU A 11 6.75 0.53 -26.12
C GLU A 11 7.03 1.69 -25.13
N PRO A 12 7.20 2.94 -25.62
CA PRO A 12 7.67 4.04 -24.80
C PRO A 12 6.79 4.24 -23.56
N PHE A 13 7.45 4.59 -22.44
CA PHE A 13 6.78 5.01 -21.21
C PHE A 13 5.64 6.00 -21.52
N PRO A 14 4.53 5.95 -20.77
CA PRO A 14 3.41 6.83 -21.04
C PRO A 14 3.88 8.28 -21.12
N LYS A 15 3.55 8.95 -22.23
CA LYS A 15 3.93 10.37 -22.40
C LYS A 15 3.35 11.18 -21.23
N PRO A 16 4.02 12.24 -20.75
CA PRO A 16 3.53 13.07 -19.65
C PRO A 16 2.08 13.56 -19.84
N GLN A 17 1.68 13.85 -21.09
CA GLN A 17 0.31 14.25 -21.42
C GLN A 17 -0.72 13.13 -21.22
N ALA A 18 -0.35 11.87 -21.48
CA ALA A 18 -1.20 10.72 -21.23
C ALA A 18 -1.35 10.47 -19.72
N LEU A 19 -0.26 10.62 -18.97
CA LEU A 19 -0.28 10.55 -17.50
C LEU A 19 -1.17 11.64 -16.89
N ALA A 20 -1.07 12.87 -17.37
CA ALA A 20 -1.90 13.98 -16.91
C ALA A 20 -3.39 13.73 -17.22
N SER A 21 -3.70 13.22 -18.41
CA SER A 21 -5.08 12.92 -18.83
C SER A 21 -5.71 11.78 -18.01
N ALA A 22 -4.88 10.84 -17.52
CA ALA A 22 -5.31 9.73 -16.66
C ALA A 22 -5.37 10.10 -15.17
N THR A 23 -4.96 11.31 -14.80
CA THR A 23 -4.95 11.76 -13.40
C THR A 23 -6.22 12.53 -13.09
N THR A 24 -7.04 12.00 -12.19
CA THR A 24 -8.19 12.71 -11.64
C THR A 24 -7.72 13.64 -10.54
N ILE A 25 -8.16 14.90 -10.59
CA ILE A 25 -7.82 15.94 -9.62
C ILE A 25 -9.09 16.42 -8.93
N HIS A 26 -9.10 16.36 -7.60
CA HIS A 26 -10.10 16.98 -6.74
C HIS A 26 -9.44 18.10 -5.93
N LYS A 27 -10.11 19.25 -5.81
CA LYS A 27 -9.64 20.38 -5.02
C LYS A 27 -10.56 20.58 -3.84
N GLN A 28 -10.01 20.69 -2.64
CA GLN A 28 -10.75 21.00 -1.43
C GLN A 28 -9.93 21.95 -0.56
N GLY A 29 -10.50 23.12 -0.25
CA GLY A 29 -9.78 24.19 0.43
C GLY A 29 -8.45 24.53 -0.27
N ARG A 30 -7.35 24.49 0.49
CA ARG A 30 -5.98 24.75 0.02
C ARG A 30 -5.27 23.52 -0.52
N PHE A 31 -5.97 22.38 -0.59
CA PHE A 31 -5.40 21.11 -0.99
C PHE A 31 -5.87 20.66 -2.37
N ARG A 32 -4.96 19.98 -3.08
CA ARG A 32 -5.21 19.24 -4.29
C ARG A 32 -4.98 17.76 -4.02
N ILE A 33 -5.98 16.95 -4.30
CA ILE A 33 -5.96 15.50 -4.20
C ILE A 33 -5.90 14.97 -5.64
N SER A 34 -4.89 14.15 -5.93
CA SER A 34 -4.66 13.58 -7.25
C SER A 34 -4.68 12.06 -7.17
N THR A 35 -5.34 11.41 -8.12
CA THR A 35 -5.41 9.94 -8.20
C THR A 35 -5.19 9.52 -9.65
N ARG A 36 -4.40 8.46 -9.87
CA ARG A 36 -4.18 7.89 -11.19
C ARG A 36 -4.27 6.38 -11.13
N LYS A 37 -5.04 5.82 -12.06
CA LYS A 37 -5.23 4.38 -12.26
C LYS A 37 -4.96 4.05 -13.72
N LEU A 38 -3.87 3.36 -13.96
CA LEU A 38 -3.44 2.85 -15.25
C LEU A 38 -3.31 1.31 -15.16
N PRO A 39 -3.25 0.61 -16.29
CA PRO A 39 -3.03 -0.84 -16.32
C PRO A 39 -1.70 -1.25 -15.68
N ILE A 40 -1.52 -2.56 -15.53
CA ILE A 40 -0.24 -3.14 -15.07
C ILE A 40 0.93 -2.67 -15.94
N SER A 41 2.09 -2.53 -15.31
CA SER A 41 3.35 -2.16 -15.95
C SER A 41 3.72 -3.15 -17.06
N LYS A 42 4.35 -2.63 -18.12
CA LYS A 42 4.89 -3.45 -19.21
C LYS A 42 6.26 -4.03 -18.83
N ALA A 43 6.70 -5.05 -19.55
CA ALA A 43 7.96 -5.77 -19.32
C ALA A 43 9.16 -4.83 -19.10
N GLY A 44 9.42 -3.87 -20.02
CA GLY A 44 10.56 -2.98 -19.86
C GLY A 44 10.54 -2.10 -18.59
N ALA A 45 9.36 -1.71 -18.11
CA ALA A 45 9.22 -0.96 -16.86
C ALA A 45 9.41 -1.87 -15.63
N ILE A 46 8.97 -3.12 -15.71
CA ILE A 46 9.17 -4.16 -14.70
C ILE A 46 10.66 -4.49 -14.58
N ASP A 47 11.36 -4.70 -15.70
CA ASP A 47 12.79 -5.03 -15.73
C ASP A 47 13.62 -3.90 -15.11
N ALA A 48 13.37 -2.65 -15.53
CA ALA A 48 14.05 -1.48 -14.97
C ALA A 48 13.81 -1.30 -13.47
N LEU A 49 12.59 -1.59 -12.99
CA LEU A 49 12.27 -1.51 -11.56
C LEU A 49 12.91 -2.67 -10.77
N THR A 50 12.95 -3.87 -11.35
CA THR A 50 13.62 -5.05 -10.79
C THR A 50 15.10 -4.78 -10.56
N GLU A 51 15.80 -4.30 -11.60
CA GLU A 51 17.22 -3.94 -11.55
C GLU A 51 17.47 -2.88 -10.47
N LYS A 52 16.66 -1.82 -10.46
CA LYS A 52 16.79 -0.72 -9.48
C LYS A 52 16.60 -1.19 -8.04
N ILE A 53 15.57 -1.98 -7.76
CA ILE A 53 15.19 -2.37 -6.40
C ILE A 53 16.05 -3.55 -5.90
N GLY A 54 16.38 -4.49 -6.78
CA GLY A 54 17.18 -5.69 -6.49
C GLY A 54 16.39 -6.84 -5.88
N ILE A 55 15.07 -6.87 -6.05
CA ILE A 55 14.19 -8.02 -5.73
C ILE A 55 13.23 -8.27 -6.90
N PRO A 56 12.77 -9.51 -7.11
CA PRO A 56 11.72 -9.83 -8.06
C PRO A 56 10.44 -9.01 -7.81
N MET A 57 9.84 -8.56 -8.90
CA MET A 57 8.64 -7.74 -8.92
C MET A 57 7.37 -8.58 -8.64
N PRO A 58 6.38 -8.08 -7.86
CA PRO A 58 5.05 -8.71 -7.77
C PRO A 58 4.40 -8.99 -9.13
N GLU A 59 3.47 -9.94 -9.15
CA GLU A 59 2.77 -10.39 -10.37
C GLU A 59 1.93 -9.27 -11.00
N MET A 60 1.25 -8.47 -10.18
CA MET A 60 0.44 -7.34 -10.63
C MET A 60 1.02 -6.03 -10.09
N ILE A 61 1.77 -5.32 -10.92
CA ILE A 61 2.39 -4.03 -10.56
C ILE A 61 1.75 -2.91 -11.33
N PHE A 62 1.21 -1.94 -10.63
CA PHE A 62 0.68 -0.72 -11.22
C PHE A 62 1.69 0.41 -11.04
N GLY A 63 2.79 0.37 -11.80
CA GLY A 63 3.95 1.25 -11.60
C GLY A 63 3.65 2.74 -11.77
N ASP A 64 2.64 3.06 -12.59
CA ASP A 64 2.19 4.42 -12.82
C ASP A 64 1.05 4.84 -11.89
N ASN A 65 0.50 3.97 -11.04
CA ASN A 65 -0.57 4.37 -10.12
C ASN A 65 -0.05 5.29 -9.03
N ILE A 66 -0.83 6.31 -8.70
CA ILE A 66 -0.47 7.29 -7.67
C ILE A 66 -1.70 7.79 -6.92
N VAL A 67 -1.50 8.11 -5.65
CA VAL A 67 -2.36 8.99 -4.87
C VAL A 67 -1.50 10.10 -4.27
N GLY A 68 -1.81 11.35 -4.60
CA GLY A 68 -1.08 12.54 -4.18
C GLY A 68 -1.95 13.49 -3.37
N ILE A 69 -1.38 14.06 -2.33
CA ILE A 69 -1.94 15.15 -1.54
C ILE A 69 -0.96 16.31 -1.65
N GLU A 70 -1.42 17.47 -2.11
CA GLU A 70 -0.60 18.68 -2.26
C GLU A 70 -1.28 19.83 -1.52
N HIS A 71 -0.57 20.49 -0.62
CA HIS A 71 -0.98 21.80 -0.11
C HIS A 71 -0.47 22.88 -1.07
N VAL A 72 -1.37 23.39 -1.91
CA VAL A 72 -1.03 24.23 -3.07
C VAL A 72 -0.24 25.49 -2.69
N PRO A 73 -0.56 26.22 -1.61
CA PRO A 73 0.17 27.45 -1.28
C PRO A 73 1.62 27.25 -0.83
N SER A 74 1.94 26.13 -0.17
CA SER A 74 3.33 25.87 0.29
C SER A 74 4.11 24.94 -0.64
N GLY A 75 3.43 24.28 -1.59
CA GLY A 75 4.03 23.26 -2.45
C GLY A 75 4.36 21.95 -1.73
N TRP A 76 4.04 21.83 -0.44
CA TRP A 76 4.21 20.58 0.30
C TRP A 76 3.35 19.48 -0.33
N SER A 77 3.93 18.29 -0.51
CA SER A 77 3.21 17.15 -1.05
C SER A 77 3.57 15.83 -0.37
N LEU A 78 2.60 14.94 -0.34
CA LEU A 78 2.72 13.55 0.10
C LEU A 78 2.15 12.65 -1.00
N ASN A 79 2.97 11.72 -1.50
CA ASN A 79 2.58 10.83 -2.59
C ASN A 79 2.70 9.38 -2.17
N PHE A 80 1.77 8.54 -2.64
CA PHE A 80 1.83 7.10 -2.52
C PHE A 80 1.96 6.50 -3.92
N ASN A 81 3.02 5.73 -4.14
CA ASN A 81 3.33 5.11 -5.42
C ASN A 81 4.01 3.75 -5.25
N THR A 82 3.98 2.93 -6.29
CA THR A 82 4.50 1.56 -6.26
C THR A 82 6.03 1.48 -6.17
N PRO A 83 6.81 2.24 -6.96
CA PRO A 83 8.27 2.19 -6.87
C PRO A 83 8.83 2.44 -5.45
N ASP A 84 8.37 3.50 -4.79
CA ASP A 84 8.86 3.86 -3.45
C ASP A 84 8.39 2.85 -2.39
N ALA A 85 7.17 2.31 -2.55
CA ALA A 85 6.64 1.29 -1.66
C ALA A 85 7.43 -0.02 -1.73
N LEU A 86 7.79 -0.47 -2.94
CA LEU A 86 8.61 -1.65 -3.15
C LEU A 86 10.07 -1.42 -2.75
N ASP A 87 10.58 -0.20 -2.90
CA ASP A 87 11.92 0.12 -2.45
C ASP A 87 12.06 0.05 -0.91
N ALA A 88 10.96 0.35 -0.19
CA ALA A 88 10.87 0.24 1.26
C ALA A 88 10.57 -1.19 1.79
N VAL A 89 10.51 -2.20 0.91
CA VAL A 89 10.49 -3.61 1.34
C VAL A 89 11.80 -3.95 2.01
N ASP A 90 11.73 -4.70 3.13
CA ASP A 90 12.93 -5.14 3.82
C ASP A 90 13.74 -6.11 2.95
N LYS A 91 14.98 -5.71 2.68
CA LYS A 91 15.96 -6.43 1.86
C LYS A 91 17.09 -6.98 2.74
N THR A 92 16.78 -7.25 4.01
CA THR A 92 17.70 -7.84 4.99
C THR A 92 17.20 -9.22 5.42
N ASP A 93 18.12 -10.03 5.94
CA ASP A 93 17.83 -11.36 6.48
C ASP A 93 17.15 -11.33 7.86
N ARG A 94 16.97 -10.15 8.46
CA ARG A 94 16.54 -9.97 9.85
C ARG A 94 15.09 -10.36 10.10
N HIS A 95 14.22 -10.07 9.14
CA HIS A 95 12.78 -10.33 9.24
C HIS A 95 12.30 -11.43 8.30
N MET A 96 13.23 -12.29 7.84
CA MET A 96 12.90 -13.46 7.06
C MET A 96 11.84 -14.28 7.79
N LEU A 97 10.74 -14.56 7.08
CA LEU A 97 9.74 -15.52 7.52
C LEU A 97 10.42 -16.89 7.61
N LYS A 98 10.94 -17.24 8.79
CA LYS A 98 11.48 -18.57 9.09
C LYS A 98 10.31 -19.53 9.20
N VAL A 99 9.76 -19.96 8.08
CA VAL A 99 8.66 -20.93 8.07
C VAL A 99 9.24 -22.30 8.43
N ALA A 100 8.61 -23.04 9.33
CA ALA A 100 8.95 -24.45 9.58
C ALA A 100 8.74 -25.35 8.33
N TYR A 101 8.10 -24.83 7.28
CA TYR A 101 7.91 -25.41 5.95
C TYR A 101 8.80 -24.77 4.86
N ALA A 102 9.78 -23.94 5.23
CA ALA A 102 10.62 -23.19 4.30
C ALA A 102 11.38 -24.07 3.29
N ARG A 103 11.63 -25.35 3.61
CA ARG A 103 12.33 -26.25 2.69
C ARG A 103 11.59 -26.48 1.38
N ASP A 104 10.26 -26.56 1.40
CA ASP A 104 9.47 -26.75 0.18
C ASP A 104 9.30 -25.41 -0.55
N TRP A 105 8.99 -24.33 0.19
CA TRP A 105 8.74 -22.99 -0.36
C TRP A 105 9.97 -22.31 -0.97
N GLU A 106 11.15 -22.43 -0.33
CA GLU A 106 12.42 -21.94 -0.89
C GLU A 106 12.84 -22.77 -2.12
N SER A 107 12.65 -24.11 -2.09
CA SER A 107 13.06 -25.00 -3.17
C SER A 107 12.29 -24.79 -4.49
N THR A 108 11.01 -24.42 -4.42
CA THR A 108 10.21 -24.08 -5.62
C THR A 108 10.69 -22.80 -6.29
N ARG A 109 11.29 -21.87 -5.54
CA ARG A 109 11.70 -20.56 -6.05
C ARG A 109 13.16 -20.49 -6.46
N GLU A 110 14.03 -21.34 -5.89
CA GLU A 110 15.40 -21.53 -6.39
C GLU A 110 15.45 -21.86 -7.89
N GLY A 111 14.39 -22.49 -8.44
CA GLY A 111 14.23 -22.74 -9.88
C GLY A 111 13.84 -21.50 -10.70
N THR A 112 12.98 -20.63 -10.17
CA THR A 112 12.46 -19.43 -10.84
C THR A 112 13.49 -18.30 -10.89
N THR A 113 14.40 -18.22 -9.91
CA THR A 113 15.50 -17.25 -9.88
C THR A 113 16.65 -17.56 -10.84
N GLN A 114 16.65 -18.73 -11.52
CA GLN A 114 17.74 -19.14 -12.42
C GLN A 114 17.90 -18.25 -13.68
N GLY A 115 16.91 -17.39 -13.97
CA GLY A 115 16.98 -16.42 -15.07
C GLY A 115 17.63 -15.07 -14.71
N ILE A 116 17.74 -14.74 -13.43
CA ILE A 116 18.29 -13.47 -12.96
C ILE A 116 19.77 -13.69 -12.63
N LYS A 117 20.66 -13.28 -13.54
CA LYS A 117 22.13 -13.40 -13.36
C LYS A 117 22.69 -12.49 -12.24
N GLU A 118 21.86 -11.69 -11.59
CA GLU A 118 22.25 -10.76 -10.54
C GLU A 118 21.96 -11.29 -9.14
N VAL A 119 22.77 -10.82 -8.19
CA VAL A 119 22.65 -11.14 -6.76
C VAL A 119 21.32 -10.56 -6.25
N VAL A 120 20.28 -11.39 -6.20
CA VAL A 120 19.00 -11.03 -5.57
C VAL A 120 19.25 -10.73 -4.09
N LYS A 121 18.80 -9.57 -3.63
CA LYS A 121 18.93 -9.19 -2.21
C LYS A 121 18.09 -10.15 -1.35
N PRO A 122 18.56 -10.52 -0.15
CA PRO A 122 17.76 -11.36 0.75
C PRO A 122 16.47 -10.62 1.10
N TYR A 123 15.31 -11.24 0.89
CA TYR A 123 14.01 -10.70 1.26
C TYR A 123 13.02 -11.84 1.53
N ASP A 124 11.95 -11.55 2.28
CA ASP A 124 11.01 -12.57 2.77
C ASP A 124 9.90 -12.94 1.78
N TRP A 125 9.97 -12.42 0.55
CA TRP A 125 9.00 -12.60 -0.54
C TRP A 125 7.54 -12.22 -0.26
N SER A 126 7.25 -11.62 0.89
CA SER A 126 5.89 -11.22 1.25
C SER A 126 5.53 -9.83 0.71
N TYR A 127 6.52 -9.11 0.16
CA TYR A 127 6.42 -7.71 -0.23
C TYR A 127 5.97 -6.78 0.92
N SER A 128 6.21 -7.20 2.16
CA SER A 128 5.89 -6.40 3.33
C SER A 128 6.73 -5.12 3.35
N THR A 129 6.05 -3.98 3.42
CA THR A 129 6.66 -2.65 3.39
C THR A 129 6.22 -1.81 4.59
N THR A 130 7.14 -0.98 5.09
CA THR A 130 6.85 0.01 6.15
C THR A 130 6.57 1.41 5.57
N TYR A 131 6.41 1.50 4.25
CA TYR A 131 6.18 2.72 3.51
C TYR A 131 4.96 3.51 4.02
N THR A 132 5.17 4.80 4.27
CA THR A 132 4.16 5.74 4.79
C THR A 132 3.86 6.89 3.83
N GLY A 133 4.23 6.73 2.56
CA GLY A 133 4.16 7.80 1.57
C GLY A 133 5.44 8.63 1.52
N SER A 134 5.72 9.17 0.33
CA SER A 134 6.91 9.94 0.00
C SER A 134 6.64 11.44 0.14
N VAL A 135 7.47 12.10 0.93
CA VAL A 135 7.56 13.56 1.02
C VAL A 135 8.91 13.97 0.45
N ASP A 136 8.96 15.10 -0.27
CA ASP A 136 10.23 15.64 -0.76
C ASP A 136 11.19 15.87 0.43
N PRO A 137 12.43 15.36 0.41
CA PRO A 137 13.39 15.52 1.51
C PRO A 137 13.70 16.99 1.87
N SER A 138 13.57 17.91 0.91
CA SER A 138 13.77 19.35 1.11
C SER A 138 12.54 20.07 1.67
N ALA A 139 11.37 19.42 1.64
CA ALA A 139 10.14 19.98 2.20
C ALA A 139 10.07 19.78 3.72
N LYS A 140 9.09 20.44 4.34
CA LYS A 140 8.77 20.26 5.76
C LYS A 140 8.40 18.80 6.04
N GLN A 141 9.15 18.17 6.94
CA GLN A 141 8.92 16.79 7.35
C GLN A 141 7.89 16.68 8.47
N PHE A 142 7.30 15.51 8.58
CA PHE A 142 6.47 15.16 9.74
C PHE A 142 7.31 15.10 11.02
N ALA A 143 6.68 15.45 12.14
CA ALA A 143 7.27 15.31 13.46
C ALA A 143 6.37 14.44 14.35
N PRO A 144 6.93 13.67 15.30
CA PRO A 144 6.15 12.89 16.26
C PRO A 144 5.08 13.74 16.96
N THR A 145 3.91 13.16 17.20
CA THR A 145 2.79 13.88 17.83
C THR A 145 1.96 12.95 18.70
N ASP A 146 1.32 13.53 19.72
CA ASP A 146 0.29 12.86 20.53
C ASP A 146 -1.13 13.10 19.98
N LYS A 147 -1.26 13.90 18.91
CA LYS A 147 -2.55 14.15 18.26
C LYS A 147 -3.03 12.87 17.56
N GLN A 148 -4.31 12.57 17.75
CA GLN A 148 -4.93 11.40 17.15
C GLN A 148 -5.86 11.80 16.00
N ILE A 149 -6.01 10.91 15.02
CA ILE A 149 -7.03 11.06 13.99
C ILE A 149 -8.41 11.04 14.65
N PRO A 150 -9.28 12.05 14.40
CA PRO A 150 -10.58 12.13 15.05
C PRO A 150 -11.59 11.14 14.43
N ILE A 151 -11.48 9.86 14.78
CA ILE A 151 -12.30 8.76 14.24
C ILE A 151 -13.80 9.03 14.41
N GLU A 152 -14.23 9.69 15.49
CA GLU A 152 -15.64 10.02 15.70
C GLU A 152 -16.20 10.98 14.63
N LEU A 153 -15.38 11.91 14.13
CA LEU A 153 -15.77 12.73 13.00
C LEU A 153 -15.95 11.86 11.76
N LEU A 154 -15.07 10.87 11.55
CA LEU A 154 -15.12 9.97 10.39
C LEU A 154 -16.33 9.00 10.40
N LYS A 155 -16.96 8.77 11.55
CA LYS A 155 -18.21 7.99 11.66
C LYS A 155 -19.45 8.80 11.27
N ARG A 156 -19.36 10.14 11.19
CA ARG A 156 -20.47 10.98 10.73
C ARG A 156 -20.80 10.68 9.28
N ARG A 157 -22.10 10.68 8.96
CA ARG A 157 -22.61 10.47 7.60
C ARG A 157 -22.56 11.77 6.78
N ASP A 158 -21.41 12.41 6.76
CA ASP A 158 -21.19 13.59 5.91
C ASP A 158 -21.08 13.14 4.44
N PRO A 159 -21.59 13.90 3.45
CA PRO A 159 -21.47 13.55 2.05
C PRO A 159 -20.01 13.34 1.64
N ILE A 160 -19.74 12.29 0.88
CA ILE A 160 -18.43 12.06 0.26
C ILE A 160 -18.39 12.85 -1.05
N LEU A 161 -17.54 13.87 -1.10
CA LEU A 161 -17.38 14.73 -2.27
C LEU A 161 -16.45 14.11 -3.31
N PHE A 162 -15.48 13.32 -2.85
CA PHE A 162 -14.57 12.58 -3.69
C PHE A 162 -14.16 11.27 -3.02
N PHE A 163 -14.12 10.21 -3.81
CA PHE A 163 -13.66 8.89 -3.40
C PHE A 163 -12.85 8.27 -4.51
N ASP A 164 -11.75 7.64 -4.16
CA ASP A 164 -11.09 6.69 -5.05
C ASP A 164 -10.42 5.55 -4.26
N ASP A 165 -10.19 4.45 -4.95
CA ASP A 165 -9.50 3.24 -4.49
C ASP A 165 -8.47 2.85 -5.55
N VAL A 166 -7.20 3.01 -5.21
CA VAL A 166 -6.07 2.90 -6.13
C VAL A 166 -5.17 1.74 -5.69
N MET A 167 -5.13 0.68 -6.48
CA MET A 167 -4.22 -0.45 -6.25
C MET A 167 -2.80 -0.08 -6.70
N LEU A 168 -1.79 -0.40 -5.88
CA LEU A 168 -0.38 -0.13 -6.18
C LEU A 168 0.31 -1.40 -6.67
N PHE A 169 0.18 -2.48 -5.92
CA PHE A 169 0.62 -3.81 -6.35
C PHE A 169 -0.18 -4.93 -5.67
N GLU A 170 -0.14 -6.10 -6.29
CA GLU A 170 -0.69 -7.34 -5.78
C GLU A 170 0.23 -8.52 -6.15
N SER A 171 0.33 -9.49 -5.24
CA SER A 171 1.03 -10.76 -5.43
C SER A 171 0.21 -11.91 -4.87
N GLU A 172 0.22 -13.05 -5.56
CA GLU A 172 -0.42 -14.29 -5.10
C GLU A 172 0.55 -15.18 -4.31
N LEU A 173 1.79 -14.71 -4.09
CA LEU A 173 2.84 -15.40 -3.33
C LEU A 173 3.10 -16.82 -3.88
N ASP A 174 3.14 -16.96 -5.20
CA ASP A 174 3.19 -18.25 -5.92
C ASP A 174 2.08 -19.22 -5.42
N ASP A 175 0.82 -18.77 -5.43
CA ASP A 175 -0.36 -19.52 -4.97
C ASP A 175 -0.40 -19.88 -3.47
N ASN A 176 0.52 -19.36 -2.65
CA ASN A 176 0.57 -19.62 -1.21
C ASN A 176 -0.18 -18.58 -0.37
N GLY A 177 -0.80 -17.59 -1.01
CA GLY A 177 -1.53 -16.57 -0.27
C GLY A 177 -1.85 -15.35 -1.10
N ILE A 178 -1.74 -14.17 -0.48
CA ILE A 178 -1.94 -12.89 -1.15
C ILE A 178 -1.20 -11.77 -0.43
N SER A 179 -0.67 -10.82 -1.18
CA SER A 179 -0.15 -9.54 -0.68
C SER A 179 -0.69 -8.42 -1.55
N ILE A 180 -1.56 -7.58 -0.99
CA ILE A 180 -2.18 -6.44 -1.69
C ILE A 180 -1.73 -5.15 -1.02
N PHE A 181 -1.28 -4.19 -1.82
CA PHE A 181 -1.02 -2.82 -1.39
C PHE A 181 -1.89 -1.84 -2.17
N SER A 182 -2.76 -1.10 -1.46
CA SER A 182 -3.74 -0.20 -2.07
C SER A 182 -3.97 1.05 -1.22
N VAL A 183 -4.45 2.11 -1.86
CA VAL A 183 -4.71 3.41 -1.25
C VAL A 183 -6.15 3.84 -1.52
N LYS A 184 -6.90 4.04 -0.44
CA LYS A 184 -8.28 4.55 -0.49
C LYS A 184 -8.31 5.98 0.03
N VAL A 185 -8.98 6.87 -0.66
CA VAL A 185 -9.15 8.26 -0.24
C VAL A 185 -10.62 8.63 -0.18
N ARG A 186 -11.03 9.33 0.88
CA ARG A 186 -12.38 9.88 1.07
C ARG A 186 -12.24 11.35 1.45
N VAL A 187 -12.84 12.22 0.64
CA VAL A 187 -12.87 13.66 0.87
C VAL A 187 -14.29 14.07 1.24
N HIS A 188 -14.41 14.81 2.32
CA HIS A 188 -15.60 15.50 2.76
C HIS A 188 -15.34 17.02 2.74
N GLU A 189 -16.37 17.82 2.98
CA GLU A 189 -16.29 19.29 2.96
C GLU A 189 -15.14 19.85 3.83
N LYS A 190 -15.01 19.37 5.06
CA LYS A 190 -14.07 19.91 6.06
C LYS A 190 -12.83 19.07 6.29
N ARG A 191 -12.81 17.83 5.77
CA ARG A 191 -11.76 16.86 6.10
C ARG A 191 -11.59 15.81 5.03
N MET A 192 -10.41 15.20 5.03
CA MET A 192 -10.12 14.02 4.22
C MET A 192 -9.51 12.93 5.09
N LEU A 193 -9.81 11.68 4.74
CA LEU A 193 -9.11 10.51 5.23
C LEU A 193 -8.57 9.70 4.05
N LEU A 194 -7.29 9.39 4.11
CA LEU A 194 -6.63 8.40 3.25
C LEU A 194 -6.23 7.20 4.09
N LEU A 195 -6.44 5.99 3.56
CA LEU A 195 -5.95 4.73 4.09
C LEU A 195 -5.11 4.04 3.02
N CYS A 196 -3.80 4.01 3.22
CA CYS A 196 -2.89 3.14 2.49
C CYS A 196 -2.73 1.86 3.29
N ARG A 197 -3.10 0.71 2.73
CA ARG A 197 -3.10 -0.58 3.42
C ARG A 197 -2.30 -1.61 2.63
N LEU A 198 -1.36 -2.23 3.33
CA LEU A 198 -0.86 -3.56 3.00
C LEU A 198 -1.69 -4.60 3.73
N PHE A 199 -2.26 -5.54 2.99
CA PHE A 199 -2.83 -6.76 3.52
C PHE A 199 -2.06 -7.94 2.95
N MET A 200 -1.36 -8.68 3.81
CA MET A 200 -0.65 -9.89 3.43
C MET A 200 -1.18 -11.06 4.25
N ARG A 201 -1.54 -12.14 3.56
CA ARG A 201 -1.90 -13.43 4.14
C ARG A 201 -1.04 -14.49 3.47
N LEU A 202 -0.23 -15.18 4.25
CA LEU A 202 0.45 -16.39 3.83
C LEU A 202 -0.30 -17.57 4.46
N ASP A 203 -0.89 -18.42 3.62
CA ASP A 203 -1.83 -19.44 4.05
C ASP A 203 -1.17 -20.42 5.03
N ASN A 204 -1.89 -20.72 6.12
CA ASN A 204 -1.42 -21.56 7.23
C ASN A 204 -0.18 -21.03 7.98
N VAL A 205 0.31 -19.83 7.67
CA VAL A 205 1.49 -19.23 8.32
C VAL A 205 1.10 -17.98 9.12
N ILE A 206 0.83 -16.86 8.46
CA ILE A 206 0.70 -15.55 9.11
C ILE A 206 -0.21 -14.61 8.33
N LEU A 207 -0.84 -13.68 9.05
CA LEU A 207 -1.51 -12.52 8.50
C LEU A 207 -0.80 -11.25 8.99
N ARG A 208 -0.55 -10.32 8.08
CA ARG A 208 0.00 -8.99 8.36
C ARG A 208 -0.91 -7.92 7.79
N ILE A 209 -1.18 -6.88 8.58
CA ILE A 209 -1.82 -5.65 8.12
C ILE A 209 -0.90 -4.50 8.47
N ARG A 210 -0.56 -3.67 7.47
CA ARG A 210 0.11 -2.38 7.66
C ARG A 210 -0.80 -1.29 7.15
N ASP A 211 -1.20 -0.40 8.03
CA ASP A 211 -2.03 0.73 7.67
C ASP A 211 -1.24 2.02 7.88
N THR A 212 -1.21 2.86 6.84
CA THR A 212 -0.90 4.28 6.95
C THR A 212 -2.19 5.06 6.73
N ARG A 213 -2.67 5.73 7.79
CA ARG A 213 -3.79 6.65 7.72
C ARG A 213 -3.27 8.07 7.63
N VAL A 214 -3.81 8.86 6.70
CA VAL A 214 -3.53 10.29 6.62
C VAL A 214 -4.84 11.04 6.75
N TYR A 215 -4.92 11.87 7.78
CA TYR A 215 -6.02 12.78 8.02
C TYR A 215 -5.60 14.20 7.65
N VAL A 216 -6.44 14.89 6.88
CA VAL A 216 -6.26 16.32 6.60
C VAL A 216 -7.48 17.06 7.09
N ASP A 217 -7.25 18.08 7.90
CA ASP A 217 -8.24 19.07 8.31
C ASP A 217 -8.12 20.28 7.38
N PHE A 218 -9.15 20.52 6.57
CA PHE A 218 -9.09 21.60 5.57
C PHE A 218 -9.35 22.99 6.17
N GLU A 219 -9.81 23.08 7.42
CA GLU A 219 -10.04 24.36 8.10
C GLU A 219 -8.74 24.87 8.75
N THR A 220 -7.88 23.95 9.21
CA THR A 220 -6.64 24.26 9.93
C THR A 220 -5.35 23.97 9.14
N ASP A 221 -5.48 23.39 7.94
CA ASP A 221 -4.40 22.81 7.14
C ASP A 221 -3.59 21.71 7.87
N GLN A 222 -4.10 21.20 8.98
CA GLN A 222 -3.38 20.20 9.74
C GLN A 222 -3.38 18.86 9.00
N VAL A 223 -2.19 18.24 8.92
CA VAL A 223 -2.02 16.88 8.42
C VAL A 223 -1.52 15.98 9.56
N ILE A 224 -2.24 14.90 9.82
CA ILE A 224 -1.85 13.85 10.77
C ILE A 224 -1.64 12.56 9.97
N ARG A 225 -0.52 11.88 10.20
CA ARG A 225 -0.22 10.57 9.65
C ARG A 225 -0.04 9.58 10.79
N GLU A 226 -0.81 8.50 10.76
CA GLU A 226 -0.71 7.40 11.71
C GLU A 226 -0.32 6.14 10.95
N TYR A 227 0.74 5.47 11.41
CA TYR A 227 1.11 4.15 10.93
C TYR A 227 0.88 3.12 12.02
N SER A 228 0.30 1.99 11.62
CA SER A 228 0.10 0.82 12.50
C SER A 228 0.51 -0.46 11.78
N ALA A 229 1.20 -1.33 12.50
CA ALA A 229 1.54 -2.68 12.08
C ALA A 229 0.84 -3.69 12.98
N GLN A 230 0.13 -4.65 12.39
CA GLN A 230 -0.55 -5.72 13.11
C GLN A 230 -0.21 -7.06 12.48
N GLU A 231 0.00 -8.09 13.30
CA GLU A 231 0.33 -9.45 12.84
C GLU A 231 -0.22 -10.53 13.74
N GLU A 232 -0.63 -11.67 13.16
CA GLU A 232 -1.03 -12.85 13.92
C GLU A 232 -0.82 -14.12 13.10
N THR A 233 -0.58 -15.24 13.75
CA THR A 233 -0.50 -16.54 13.07
C THR A 233 -1.85 -16.91 12.44
N TYR A 234 -1.81 -17.55 11.27
CA TYR A 234 -3.02 -17.94 10.54
C TYR A 234 -3.98 -18.78 11.41
N GLU A 235 -3.44 -19.76 12.13
CA GLU A 235 -4.21 -20.64 13.01
C GLU A 235 -4.89 -19.88 14.16
N ASN A 236 -4.22 -18.89 14.76
CA ASN A 236 -4.84 -18.09 15.82
C ASN A 236 -5.97 -17.21 15.30
N VAL A 237 -5.80 -16.59 14.12
CA VAL A 237 -6.88 -15.81 13.48
C VAL A 237 -8.08 -16.70 13.16
N LYS A 238 -7.83 -17.86 12.55
CA LYS A 238 -8.89 -18.85 12.23
C LYS A 238 -9.63 -19.30 13.49
N ARG A 239 -8.90 -19.56 14.59
CA ARG A 239 -9.50 -19.89 15.89
C ARG A 239 -10.36 -18.75 16.45
N LYS A 240 -9.86 -17.50 16.41
CA LYS A 240 -10.63 -16.31 16.85
C LYS A 240 -11.92 -16.15 16.04
N LEU A 241 -11.87 -16.40 14.73
CA LEU A 241 -13.05 -16.37 13.86
C LEU A 241 -14.06 -17.49 14.20
N LEU A 242 -13.60 -18.73 14.43
CA LEU A 242 -14.45 -19.82 14.92
C LEU A 242 -15.12 -19.47 16.24
N MET A 243 -14.36 -18.94 17.19
CA MET A 243 -14.87 -18.55 18.51
C MET A 243 -15.86 -17.37 18.45
N SER A 244 -15.87 -16.60 17.36
CA SER A 244 -16.88 -15.56 17.12
C SER A 244 -18.23 -16.11 16.62
N GLY A 245 -18.37 -17.44 16.50
CA GLY A 245 -19.60 -18.11 16.06
C GLY A 245 -19.78 -18.19 14.56
N ARG A 246 -18.74 -17.89 13.75
CA ARG A 246 -18.79 -17.97 12.29
C ARG A 246 -18.75 -19.43 11.82
N LEU A 247 -19.52 -19.71 10.77
CA LEU A 247 -19.48 -21.01 10.10
C LEU A 247 -18.17 -21.17 9.28
N PRO A 248 -17.73 -22.40 8.96
CA PRO A 248 -16.51 -22.62 8.19
C PRO A 248 -16.42 -21.84 6.86
N ASP A 249 -17.53 -21.74 6.13
CA ASP A 249 -17.58 -20.99 4.87
C ASP A 249 -17.40 -19.48 5.10
N ASP A 250 -18.04 -18.92 6.14
CA ASP A 250 -17.90 -17.51 6.53
C ASP A 250 -16.47 -17.17 6.96
N ILE A 251 -15.74 -18.14 7.51
CA ILE A 251 -14.34 -17.96 7.89
C ILE A 251 -13.47 -17.82 6.66
N THR A 252 -13.70 -18.63 5.64
CA THR A 252 -12.97 -18.55 4.36
C THR A 252 -13.16 -17.18 3.71
N ILE A 253 -14.38 -16.62 3.79
CA ILE A 253 -14.67 -15.26 3.33
C ILE A 253 -13.99 -14.22 4.22
N ALA A 254 -14.08 -14.36 5.55
CA ALA A 254 -13.48 -13.42 6.49
C ALA A 254 -11.95 -13.34 6.37
N LEU A 255 -11.28 -14.45 6.05
CA LEU A 255 -9.83 -14.51 5.80
C LEU A 255 -9.39 -13.73 4.54
N ARG A 256 -10.33 -13.20 3.76
CA ARG A 256 -10.08 -12.33 2.60
C ARG A 256 -10.43 -10.86 2.86
N ASP A 257 -11.03 -10.53 4.01
CA ASP A 257 -11.45 -9.16 4.33
C ASP A 257 -10.58 -8.54 5.44
N PRO A 258 -9.61 -7.66 5.09
CA PRO A 258 -8.76 -7.04 6.09
C PRO A 258 -9.51 -6.17 7.10
N ASN A 259 -10.72 -5.69 6.80
CA ASN A 259 -11.51 -4.91 7.77
C ASN A 259 -12.11 -5.79 8.87
N VAL A 260 -12.47 -7.03 8.53
CA VAL A 260 -12.92 -8.03 9.52
C VAL A 260 -11.74 -8.53 10.34
N LEU A 261 -10.56 -8.65 9.73
CA LEU A 261 -9.38 -9.22 10.35
C LEU A 261 -8.62 -8.24 11.24
N ALA A 262 -8.54 -6.96 10.87
CA ALA A 262 -7.74 -5.97 11.61
C ALA A 262 -8.00 -5.94 13.14
N PRO A 263 -9.25 -6.02 13.65
CA PRO A 263 -9.50 -6.07 15.08
C PRO A 263 -9.01 -7.35 15.79
N LEU A 264 -8.71 -8.42 15.03
CA LEU A 264 -8.28 -9.73 15.56
C LEU A 264 -6.76 -9.85 15.66
N LEU A 265 -6.01 -9.00 14.95
CA LEU A 265 -4.55 -9.02 14.94
C LEU A 265 -4.00 -8.07 16.04
N PRO A 266 -3.10 -8.54 16.92
CA PRO A 266 -2.44 -7.67 17.88
C PRO A 266 -1.58 -6.61 17.18
N LEU A 267 -1.51 -5.44 17.81
CA LEU A 267 -0.69 -4.32 17.38
C LEU A 267 0.77 -4.60 17.72
N VAL A 268 1.64 -4.53 16.72
CA VAL A 268 3.10 -4.72 16.81
C VAL A 268 3.81 -3.37 16.89
N GLU A 269 3.35 -2.40 16.09
CA GLU A 269 3.92 -1.06 16.03
C GLU A 269 2.82 -0.03 15.83
N HIS A 270 2.97 1.13 16.46
CA HIS A 270 2.15 2.29 16.19
C HIS A 270 2.98 3.56 16.31
N ARG A 271 2.85 4.46 15.34
CA ARG A 271 3.46 5.79 15.36
C ARG A 271 2.50 6.82 14.81
N ALA A 272 2.45 7.98 15.45
CA ALA A 272 1.68 9.13 15.02
C ALA A 272 2.61 10.31 14.81
N GLU A 273 2.42 11.01 13.71
CA GLU A 273 3.19 12.19 13.36
C GLU A 273 2.29 13.22 12.70
N ALA A 274 2.63 14.50 12.83
CA ALA A 274 1.85 15.57 12.25
C ALA A 274 2.74 16.69 11.72
N LEU A 275 2.16 17.47 10.83
CA LEU A 275 2.68 18.74 10.39
C LEU A 275 1.53 19.69 10.05
N ASN A 276 1.87 20.96 9.93
CA ASN A 276 0.99 21.96 9.32
C ASN A 276 1.79 22.60 8.17
N PRO A 277 1.39 22.40 6.89
CA PRO A 277 2.11 22.94 5.75
C PRO A 277 2.05 24.48 5.65
N SER A 278 1.10 25.12 6.32
CA SER A 278 0.92 26.57 6.35
C SER A 278 1.73 27.27 7.45
N ALA A 279 2.32 26.51 8.38
CA ALA A 279 3.09 27.02 9.51
C ALA A 279 4.60 27.07 9.25
#